data_AF-A0A8S3H5I8-F1
#
_entry.id   AF-A0A8S3H5I8-F1
#
_cell.length_a   1.000
_cell.length_b   1.000
_cell.length_c   1.000
_cell.angle_alpha   90.00
_cell.angle_beta   90.00
_cell.angle_gamma   90.00
#
_symmetry.space_group_name_H-M   'P 1'
#
loop_
_entity.id
_entity.type
_entity.pdbx_description
1 polymer ?
#
loop_
_entity_poly.entity_id
_entity_poly.type
_entity_poly.pdbx_seq_one_letter_code
_entity_poly.pdbx_strand_id
1 'polypeptide(L)'
;MFYKDHLLEPCELQLQLDEIIRDPTQPAYGEEHLAALTAGERTLWAEARDTYFRSGGNRYSLEAIEKAAFVLVLDEEEFEIGTSMTGKLDDYAHAILHGKAYNRWFDKSFTFVVSKNAVFGFNVEHSWADAPISGHMVEYVLSEDIMHFG
;
A
#
# COMPACT_ATOMS: atom_id res chain seq x y z
N MET A 1 12.49 0.30 -8.08
CA MET A 1 13.46 0.58 -6.99
C MET A 1 14.85 0.58 -7.59
N PHE A 2 15.30 1.73 -8.10
CA PHE A 2 16.64 1.84 -8.67
C PHE A 2 17.49 2.76 -7.80
N TYR A 3 18.74 2.40 -7.57
CA TYR A 3 19.76 3.30 -7.06
C TYR A 3 20.91 3.29 -8.07
N LYS A 4 21.38 4.47 -8.52
CA LYS A 4 22.47 4.58 -9.51
C LYS A 4 22.32 3.60 -10.70
N ASP A 5 21.14 3.57 -11.30
CA ASP A 5 20.78 2.75 -12.46
C ASP A 5 20.84 1.22 -12.29
N HIS A 6 20.95 0.71 -11.05
CA HIS A 6 20.76 -0.71 -10.75
C HIS A 6 19.49 -0.94 -9.93
N LEU A 7 18.85 -2.09 -10.16
CA LEU A 7 17.75 -2.54 -9.30
C LEU A 7 18.32 -2.92 -7.93
N LEU A 8 17.63 -2.53 -6.86
CA LEU A 8 18.01 -2.91 -5.51
C LEU A 8 17.80 -4.42 -5.29
N GLU A 9 18.76 -5.07 -4.64
CA GLU A 9 18.66 -6.47 -4.23
C GLU A 9 17.71 -6.63 -3.01
N PRO A 10 17.16 -7.84 -2.76
CA PRO A 10 16.24 -8.06 -1.64
C PRO A 10 16.78 -7.62 -0.27
N CYS A 11 18.08 -7.81 -0.01
CA CYS A 11 18.72 -7.38 1.23
C CYS A 11 18.79 -5.85 1.37
N GLU A 12 18.98 -5.12 0.27
CA GLU A 12 18.98 -3.65 0.25
C GLU A 12 17.58 -3.09 0.49
N LEU A 13 16.56 -3.75 -0.09
CA LEU A 13 15.15 -3.42 0.19
C LEU A 13 14.80 -3.70 1.64
N GLN A 14 15.21 -4.85 2.17
CA GLN A 14 14.99 -5.20 3.57
C GLN A 14 15.60 -4.17 4.51
N LEU A 15 16.81 -3.67 4.23
CA LEU A 15 17.43 -2.61 5.04
C LEU A 15 16.58 -1.33 5.07
N GLN A 16 16.00 -0.92 3.95
CA GLN A 16 15.13 0.26 3.88
C GLN A 16 13.80 0.04 4.61
N LEU A 17 13.19 -1.14 4.48
CA LEU A 17 11.97 -1.48 5.19
C LEU A 17 12.20 -1.57 6.71
N ASP A 18 13.32 -2.15 7.13
CA ASP A 18 13.75 -2.20 8.54
C ASP A 18 13.96 -0.78 9.10
N GLU A 19 14.51 0.14 8.31
CA GLU A 19 14.68 1.54 8.70
C GLU A 19 13.32 2.21 8.92
N ILE A 20 12.37 2.03 7.99
CA ILE A 20 11.00 2.55 8.12
C ILE A 20 10.31 1.98 9.37
N ILE A 21 10.41 0.67 9.61
CA ILE A 21 9.78 0.01 10.78
C ILE A 21 10.39 0.50 12.10
N ARG A 22 11.68 0.80 12.13
CA ARG A 22 12.40 1.22 13.34
C ARG A 22 12.40 2.73 13.56
N ASP A 23 11.88 3.52 12.63
CA ASP A 23 11.82 4.98 12.75
C ASP A 23 10.89 5.39 13.91
N PRO A 24 11.40 6.03 14.99
CA PRO A 24 10.57 6.45 16.11
C PRO A 24 9.79 7.75 15.84
N THR A 25 9.98 8.37 14.67
CA THR A 25 9.38 9.65 14.31
C THR A 25 7.86 9.57 14.41
N GLN A 26 7.30 10.47 15.22
CA GLN A 26 5.85 10.58 15.35
C GLN A 26 5.29 11.43 14.21
N PRO A 27 4.10 11.09 13.67
CA PRO A 27 3.42 11.92 12.69
C PRO A 27 3.24 13.35 13.19
N ALA A 28 3.38 14.35 12.32
CA ALA A 28 2.98 15.70 12.70
C ALA A 28 1.46 15.76 12.91
N TYR A 29 0.99 16.86 13.51
CA TYR A 29 -0.43 17.05 13.77
C TYR A 29 -1.27 16.89 12.48
N GLY A 30 -2.17 15.91 12.48
CA GLY A 30 -3.05 15.59 11.35
C GLY A 30 -2.45 14.68 10.28
N GLU A 31 -1.17 14.31 10.37
CA GLU A 31 -0.53 13.40 9.39
C GLU A 31 -0.89 11.93 9.61
N GLU A 32 -1.11 11.52 10.87
CA GLU A 32 -1.36 10.13 11.26
C GLU A 32 -2.49 9.46 10.45
N HIS A 33 -3.56 10.22 10.17
CA HIS A 33 -4.72 9.73 9.43
C HIS A 33 -4.91 10.44 8.09
N LEU A 34 -3.87 11.06 7.53
CA LEU A 34 -3.98 11.91 6.33
C LEU A 34 -4.57 11.16 5.13
N ALA A 35 -4.21 9.88 4.97
CA ALA A 35 -4.67 9.09 3.82
C ALA A 35 -6.17 8.78 3.86
N ALA A 36 -6.85 8.99 5.01
CA ALA A 36 -8.30 8.88 5.13
C ALA A 36 -9.04 9.81 4.17
N LEU A 37 -8.41 10.93 3.79
CA LEU A 37 -8.97 11.85 2.79
C LEU A 37 -9.20 11.15 1.44
N THR A 38 -8.35 10.18 1.08
CA THR A 38 -8.49 9.42 -0.17
C THR A 38 -9.62 8.39 -0.14
N ALA A 39 -10.06 7.98 1.05
CA ALA A 39 -11.19 7.08 1.26
C ALA A 39 -12.55 7.81 1.24
N GLY A 40 -12.53 9.15 1.35
CA GLY A 40 -13.72 10.00 1.45
C GLY A 40 -14.43 10.22 0.11
N GLU A 41 -15.45 11.07 0.15
CA GLU A 41 -16.16 11.49 -1.05
C GLU A 41 -15.24 12.27 -2.01
N ARG A 42 -15.35 12.01 -3.31
CA ARG A 42 -14.37 12.46 -4.32
C ARG A 42 -14.32 13.99 -4.46
N THR A 43 -15.45 14.68 -4.31
CA THR A 43 -15.52 16.14 -4.35
C THR A 43 -14.81 16.76 -3.16
N LEU A 44 -15.09 16.27 -1.94
CA LEU A 44 -14.42 16.71 -0.71
C LEU A 44 -12.91 16.45 -0.77
N TRP A 45 -12.49 15.29 -1.28
CA TRP A 45 -11.07 15.02 -1.47
C TRP A 45 -10.45 15.97 -2.50
N ALA A 46 -11.10 16.20 -3.63
CA ALA A 46 -10.60 17.14 -4.66
C ALA A 46 -10.44 18.57 -4.11
N GLU A 47 -11.41 19.05 -3.33
CA GLU A 47 -11.36 20.36 -2.65
C GLU A 47 -10.22 20.44 -1.63
N ALA A 48 -10.03 19.39 -0.82
CA ALA A 48 -8.93 19.32 0.14
C ALA A 48 -7.57 19.27 -0.57
N ARG A 49 -7.45 18.49 -1.66
CA ARG A 49 -6.25 18.41 -2.50
C ARG A 49 -5.91 19.76 -3.12
N ASP A 50 -6.91 20.48 -3.64
CA ASP A 50 -6.75 21.84 -4.14
C ASP A 50 -6.24 22.79 -3.04
N THR A 51 -6.93 22.80 -1.90
CA THR A 51 -6.68 23.78 -0.84
C THR A 51 -5.35 23.56 -0.13
N TYR A 52 -5.02 22.31 0.21
CA TYR A 52 -3.92 21.99 1.15
C TYR A 52 -2.68 21.38 0.48
N PHE A 53 -2.79 20.90 -0.76
CA PHE A 53 -1.70 20.16 -1.43
C PHE A 53 -1.19 20.81 -2.72
N ARG A 54 -1.67 22.02 -3.07
CA ARG A 54 -1.18 22.74 -4.26
C ARG A 54 0.13 23.50 -4.08
N SER A 55 0.65 23.63 -2.88
CA SER A 55 1.90 24.37 -2.64
C SER A 55 2.70 23.82 -1.46
N GLY A 56 3.94 24.31 -1.30
CA GLY A 56 4.81 23.95 -0.17
C GLY A 56 5.24 22.48 -0.16
N GLY A 57 5.59 21.98 1.03
CA GLY A 57 6.02 20.60 1.26
C GLY A 57 4.95 19.58 0.85
N ASN A 58 3.68 19.86 1.14
CA ASN A 58 2.55 18.99 0.82
C ASN A 58 2.45 18.67 -0.66
N ARG A 59 2.72 19.66 -1.54
CA ARG A 59 2.76 19.43 -2.99
C ARG A 59 3.84 18.41 -3.35
N TYR A 60 5.04 18.56 -2.80
CA TYR A 60 6.15 17.65 -3.08
C TYR A 60 5.88 16.24 -2.55
N SER A 61 5.34 16.11 -1.34
CA SER A 61 4.97 14.83 -0.75
C SER A 61 3.88 14.13 -1.58
N LEU A 62 2.83 14.85 -1.97
CA LEU A 62 1.76 14.30 -2.80
C LEU A 62 2.27 13.89 -4.18
N GLU A 63 3.11 14.72 -4.80
CA GLU A 63 3.74 14.42 -6.10
C GLU A 63 4.63 13.17 -6.03
N ALA A 64 5.33 12.95 -4.91
CA ALA A 64 6.12 11.74 -4.69
C ALA A 64 5.22 10.49 -4.60
N ILE A 65 4.10 10.57 -3.89
CA ILE A 65 3.11 9.48 -3.79
C ILE A 65 2.50 9.18 -5.17
N GLU A 66 2.11 10.22 -5.91
CA GLU A 66 1.52 10.11 -7.26
C GLU A 66 2.50 9.47 -8.25
N LYS A 67 3.79 9.82 -8.18
CA LYS A 67 4.85 9.29 -9.05
C LYS A 67 5.41 7.92 -8.62
N ALA A 68 5.16 7.48 -7.39
CA ALA A 68 5.61 6.17 -6.92
C ALA A 68 5.11 5.04 -7.85
N ALA A 69 5.79 3.89 -7.88
CA ALA A 69 5.30 2.76 -8.68
C ALA A 69 4.02 2.14 -8.07
N PHE A 70 4.00 2.03 -6.75
CA PHE A 70 2.93 1.47 -5.93
C PHE A 70 3.06 1.98 -4.50
N VAL A 71 2.06 1.72 -3.67
CA VAL A 71 2.14 1.88 -2.21
C VAL A 71 2.30 0.50 -1.56
N LEU A 72 3.15 0.40 -0.54
CA LEU A 72 3.30 -0.80 0.28
C LEU A 72 2.87 -0.46 1.70
N VAL A 73 1.90 -1.20 2.22
CA VAL A 73 1.39 -1.10 3.59
C VAL A 73 1.98 -2.26 4.40
N LEU A 74 2.72 -1.92 5.46
CA LEU A 74 3.18 -2.87 6.47
C LEU A 74 2.14 -2.85 7.60
N ASP A 75 1.21 -3.79 7.57
CA ASP A 75 0.10 -3.84 8.53
C ASP A 75 0.52 -4.57 9.81
N GLU A 76 0.16 -4.02 10.97
CA GLU A 76 0.48 -4.61 12.26
C GLU A 76 -0.50 -5.73 12.65
N GLU A 77 -1.64 -5.81 11.96
CA GLU A 77 -2.62 -6.87 12.15
C GLU A 77 -2.08 -8.22 11.64
N GLU A 78 -2.59 -9.31 12.23
CA GLU A 78 -2.30 -10.68 11.80
C GLU A 78 -3.59 -11.29 11.23
N PHE A 79 -3.50 -11.90 10.06
CA PHE A 79 -4.64 -12.53 9.41
C PHE A 79 -4.44 -14.03 9.33
N GLU A 80 -5.50 -14.80 9.55
CA GLU A 80 -5.44 -16.25 9.49
C GLU A 80 -6.16 -16.76 8.23
N ILE A 81 -5.38 -17.24 7.26
CA ILE A 81 -5.91 -17.84 6.04
C ILE A 81 -5.85 -19.37 6.16
N GLY A 82 -7.01 -20.02 6.27
CA GLY A 82 -7.10 -21.47 6.42
C GLY A 82 -8.45 -22.04 6.00
N THR A 83 -8.46 -23.29 5.55
CA THR A 83 -9.63 -23.97 4.94
C THR A 83 -10.71 -24.39 5.93
N SER A 84 -10.45 -24.35 7.24
CA SER A 84 -11.35 -24.91 8.27
C SER A 84 -12.11 -23.88 9.11
N MET A 85 -11.96 -22.57 8.85
CA MET A 85 -12.44 -21.52 9.73
C MET A 85 -13.38 -20.55 8.99
N THR A 86 -14.69 -20.76 9.13
CA THR A 86 -15.73 -19.85 8.64
C THR A 86 -15.58 -18.46 9.30
N GLY A 87 -15.62 -17.38 8.50
CA GLY A 87 -15.54 -15.98 8.96
C GLY A 87 -14.15 -15.32 8.81
N LYS A 88 -13.06 -16.08 8.92
CA LYS A 88 -11.70 -15.51 8.83
C LYS A 88 -11.34 -14.97 7.44
N LEU A 89 -11.93 -15.57 6.40
CA LEU A 89 -11.80 -15.07 5.02
C LEU A 89 -12.55 -13.74 4.81
N ASP A 90 -13.68 -13.53 5.50
CA ASP A 90 -14.42 -12.27 5.43
C ASP A 90 -13.62 -11.17 6.12
N ASP A 91 -13.06 -11.45 7.30
CA ASP A 91 -12.17 -10.52 8.02
C ASP A 91 -10.96 -10.13 7.16
N TYR A 92 -10.31 -11.10 6.53
CA TYR A 92 -9.23 -10.86 5.58
C TYR A 92 -9.69 -10.03 4.38
N ALA A 93 -10.84 -10.35 3.78
CA ALA A 93 -11.37 -9.61 2.65
C ALA A 93 -11.69 -8.15 3.02
N HIS A 94 -12.29 -7.91 4.19
CA HIS A 94 -12.53 -6.56 4.72
C HIS A 94 -11.22 -5.80 4.97
N ALA A 95 -10.26 -6.46 5.59
CA ALA A 95 -8.96 -5.88 5.84
C ALA A 95 -8.28 -5.44 4.54
N ILE A 96 -8.27 -6.27 3.50
CA ILE A 96 -7.69 -5.90 2.19
C ILE A 96 -8.52 -4.87 1.43
N LEU A 97 -9.85 -4.93 1.53
CA LEU A 97 -10.75 -4.02 0.82
C LEU A 97 -10.61 -2.57 1.31
N HIS A 98 -10.68 -2.35 2.62
CA HIS A 98 -10.69 -1.01 3.19
C HIS A 98 -9.69 -0.79 4.34
N GLY A 99 -9.21 -1.86 4.99
CA GLY A 99 -8.35 -1.75 6.17
C GLY A 99 -8.95 -0.81 7.21
N LYS A 100 -8.14 0.13 7.72
CA LYS A 100 -8.57 1.17 8.66
C LYS A 100 -9.03 2.47 7.97
N ALA A 101 -9.15 2.46 6.64
CA ALA A 101 -9.42 3.59 5.76
C ALA A 101 -8.39 4.73 5.78
N TYR A 102 -7.48 4.80 6.76
CA TYR A 102 -6.40 5.77 6.84
C TYR A 102 -5.00 5.19 6.61
N ASN A 103 -4.87 3.86 6.54
CA ASN A 103 -3.61 3.17 6.28
C ASN A 103 -3.43 2.79 4.80
N ARG A 104 -4.17 3.43 3.90
CA ARG A 104 -4.21 3.15 2.46
C ARG A 104 -4.26 4.45 1.67
N TRP A 105 -3.63 4.45 0.50
CA TRP A 105 -3.76 5.56 -0.45
C TRP A 105 -4.63 5.11 -1.63
N PHE A 106 -5.94 5.33 -1.54
CA PHE A 106 -6.92 4.76 -2.48
C PHE A 106 -6.84 5.32 -3.91
N ASP A 107 -6.17 6.45 -4.10
CA ASP A 107 -5.88 6.99 -5.43
C ASP A 107 -4.76 6.24 -6.16
N LYS A 108 -3.99 5.39 -5.46
CA LYS A 108 -2.90 4.65 -6.09
C LYS A 108 -3.44 3.43 -6.82
N SER A 109 -2.99 3.24 -8.07
CA SER A 109 -3.36 2.08 -8.89
C SER A 109 -3.14 0.75 -8.17
N PHE A 110 -2.02 0.62 -7.44
CA PHE A 110 -1.70 -0.58 -6.66
C PHE A 110 -1.29 -0.20 -5.24
N THR A 111 -1.95 -0.82 -4.27
CA THR A 111 -1.54 -0.81 -2.87
C THR A 111 -1.35 -2.26 -2.41
N PHE A 112 -0.10 -2.66 -2.20
CA PHE A 112 0.24 -3.95 -1.60
C PHE A 112 0.13 -3.88 -0.08
N VAL A 113 -0.34 -4.95 0.54
CA VAL A 113 -0.53 -5.07 1.99
C VAL A 113 0.18 -6.32 2.44
N VAL A 114 1.09 -6.16 3.40
CA VAL A 114 1.76 -7.28 4.05
C VAL A 114 1.47 -7.16 5.54
N SER A 115 0.76 -8.15 6.07
CA SER A 115 0.46 -8.24 7.50
C SER A 115 1.68 -8.65 8.31
N LYS A 116 1.60 -8.49 9.63
CA LYS A 116 2.68 -8.83 10.55
C LYS A 116 3.07 -10.31 10.50
N ASN A 117 2.11 -11.20 10.23
CA ASN A 117 2.34 -12.63 10.05
C ASN A 117 2.55 -13.03 8.57
N ALA A 118 3.00 -12.09 7.73
CA ALA A 118 3.34 -12.28 6.32
C ALA A 118 2.16 -12.72 5.42
N VAL A 119 0.92 -12.46 5.84
CA VAL A 119 -0.22 -12.59 4.94
C VAL A 119 -0.22 -11.41 3.97
N PHE A 120 -0.18 -11.74 2.69
CA PHE A 120 -0.18 -10.78 1.60
C PHE A 120 -1.57 -10.58 1.02
N GLY A 121 -1.91 -9.33 0.72
CA GLY A 121 -3.05 -8.97 -0.13
C GLY A 121 -2.77 -7.68 -0.90
N PHE A 122 -3.70 -7.27 -1.76
CA PHE A 122 -3.55 -6.06 -2.55
C PHE A 122 -4.89 -5.39 -2.82
N ASN A 123 -4.87 -4.06 -2.86
CA ASN A 123 -5.99 -3.19 -3.20
C ASN A 123 -5.67 -2.47 -4.52
N VAL A 124 -6.67 -2.38 -5.40
CA VAL A 124 -6.52 -1.82 -6.75
C VAL A 124 -7.55 -0.73 -6.95
N GLU A 125 -7.09 0.41 -7.45
CA GLU A 125 -7.97 1.45 -7.97
C GLU A 125 -8.50 1.00 -9.35
N HIS A 126 -9.81 0.80 -9.45
CA HIS A 126 -10.42 0.07 -10.56
C HIS A 126 -10.49 0.86 -11.88
N SER A 127 -10.30 2.19 -11.86
CA SER A 127 -10.26 2.97 -13.10
C SER A 127 -8.99 2.72 -13.93
N TRP A 128 -7.94 2.17 -13.30
CA TRP A 128 -6.68 1.85 -13.96
C TRP A 128 -6.78 0.61 -14.87
N ALA A 129 -7.36 -0.49 -14.39
CA ALA A 129 -7.57 -1.71 -15.17
C ALA A 129 -8.62 -2.64 -14.55
N ASP A 130 -9.07 -3.61 -15.35
CA ASP A 130 -9.94 -4.68 -14.89
C ASP A 130 -9.17 -5.76 -14.10
N ALA A 131 -9.91 -6.50 -13.26
CA ALA A 131 -9.37 -7.52 -12.36
C ALA A 131 -8.44 -8.58 -13.00
N PRO A 132 -8.63 -9.05 -14.25
CA PRO A 132 -7.72 -10.03 -14.84
C PRO A 132 -6.27 -9.52 -14.96
N ILE A 133 -6.08 -8.21 -15.17
CA ILE A 133 -4.75 -7.62 -15.32
C ILE A 133 -4.00 -7.65 -13.99
N SER A 134 -4.66 -7.22 -12.91
CA SER A 134 -4.06 -7.23 -11.58
C SER A 134 -3.89 -8.64 -11.02
N GLY A 135 -4.82 -9.55 -11.31
CA GLY A 135 -4.69 -10.98 -11.00
C GLY A 135 -3.46 -11.60 -11.66
N HIS A 136 -3.28 -11.37 -12.97
CA HIS A 136 -2.12 -11.89 -13.69
C HIS A 136 -0.79 -11.33 -13.17
N MET A 137 -0.74 -10.04 -12.81
CA MET A 137 0.45 -9.44 -12.20
C MET A 137 0.85 -10.18 -10.91
N VAL A 138 -0.12 -10.46 -10.03
CA VAL A 138 0.14 -11.14 -8.76
C VAL A 138 0.54 -12.61 -8.98
N GLU A 139 -0.14 -13.32 -9.89
CA GLU A 139 0.22 -14.69 -10.27
C GLU A 139 1.65 -14.77 -10.80
N TYR A 140 2.06 -13.82 -11.64
CA TYR A 140 3.40 -13.75 -12.18
C TYR A 140 4.44 -13.54 -11.07
N VAL A 141 4.24 -12.56 -10.19
CA VAL A 141 5.17 -12.28 -9.08
C VAL A 141 5.33 -13.50 -8.16
N LEU A 142 4.21 -14.14 -7.76
CA LEU A 142 4.25 -15.33 -6.92
C LEU A 142 4.93 -16.52 -7.61
N SER A 143 4.70 -16.69 -8.91
CA SER A 143 5.34 -17.77 -9.69
C SER A 143 6.85 -17.54 -9.81
N GLU A 144 7.28 -16.31 -10.06
CA GLU A 144 8.70 -15.96 -10.14
C GLU A 144 9.44 -16.18 -8.82
N ASP A 145 8.81 -15.85 -7.68
CA ASP A 145 9.35 -16.08 -6.34
C ASP A 145 9.61 -17.57 -6.08
N ILE A 146 8.61 -18.42 -6.33
CA ILE A 146 8.72 -19.88 -6.17
C ILE A 146 9.79 -20.46 -7.11
N MET A 147 9.89 -19.94 -8.33
CA MET A 147 10.80 -20.47 -9.36
C MET A 147 12.26 -20.06 -9.16
N HIS A 148 12.52 -18.88 -8.57
CA HIS A 148 13.87 -18.30 -8.52
C HIS A 148 14.40 -18.05 -7.10
N PHE A 149 13.54 -17.89 -6.08
CA PHE A 149 13.94 -17.41 -4.75
C PHE A 149 13.55 -18.35 -3.60
N GLY A 150 12.46 -19.13 -3.73
CA GLY A 150 12.15 -20.29 -2.88
C GLY A 150 11.22 -20.01 -1.71
#